data_AF-A0A938DHH9-F1
#
_entry.id   AF-A0A938DHH9-F1
#
_cell.length_a   1.000
_cell.length_b   1.000
_cell.length_c   1.000
_cell.angle_alpha   90.00
_cell.angle_beta   90.00
_cell.angle_gamma   90.00
#
_symmetry.space_group_name_H-M   'P 1'
#
loop_
_entity.id
_entity.type
_entity.pdbx_description
1 polymer ?
#
loop_
_entity_poly.entity_id
_entity_poly.type
_entity_poly.pdbx_seq_one_letter_code
_entity_poly.pdbx_strand_id
1 'polypeptide(L)'
;MTTLDTHTSFPDDFEIRGPIGDIDWTQFANCKGKTHLFFAPKAERPQARARREAKARSLCNSCVVQATCKEFARVNREYGLWGGESEEERHLAGFTIAAPVGLRSAKYRHLRTNGVPADVAMATTDGSVVMIEGDASAASVAH
;
A
#
# COMPACT_ATOMS: atom_id res chain seq x y z
N MET A 1 -42.95 -24.01 7.33
CA MET A 1 -41.93 -24.67 8.16
C MET A 1 -41.39 -25.80 7.29
N THR A 2 -40.28 -25.66 6.58
CA THR A 2 -38.92 -25.40 7.07
C THR A 2 -38.08 -24.72 5.98
N THR A 3 -37.05 -24.01 6.43
CA THR A 3 -36.12 -23.15 5.69
C THR A 3 -35.27 -23.92 4.67
N LEU A 4 -35.19 -23.43 3.43
CA LEU A 4 -34.15 -23.82 2.47
C LEU A 4 -32.93 -22.93 2.69
N ASP A 5 -32.16 -23.26 3.72
CA ASP A 5 -30.75 -22.92 3.81
C ASP A 5 -29.99 -23.93 2.96
N THR A 6 -29.62 -23.53 1.74
CA THR A 6 -28.49 -24.15 1.05
C THR A 6 -27.53 -23.03 0.73
N HIS A 7 -26.67 -22.77 1.72
CA HIS A 7 -25.35 -22.16 1.58
C HIS A 7 -24.91 -22.16 0.11
N THR A 8 -24.90 -20.98 -0.51
CA THR A 8 -24.09 -20.73 -1.69
C THR A 8 -22.67 -21.05 -1.27
N SER A 9 -22.21 -22.26 -1.58
CA SER A 9 -20.81 -22.64 -1.47
C SER A 9 -20.03 -21.70 -2.39
N PHE A 10 -19.64 -20.54 -1.86
CA PHE A 10 -18.47 -19.85 -2.34
C PHE A 10 -17.35 -20.87 -2.23
N PRO A 11 -16.64 -21.21 -3.33
CA PRO A 11 -15.49 -22.07 -3.22
C PRO A 11 -14.46 -21.39 -2.31
N ASP A 12 -14.41 -21.86 -1.06
CA ASP A 12 -13.22 -21.85 -0.22
C ASP A 12 -12.18 -22.73 -0.92
N ASP A 13 -11.31 -22.11 -1.69
CA ASP A 13 -9.95 -22.57 -2.00
C ASP A 13 -9.36 -21.55 -2.99
N PHE A 14 -8.60 -20.55 -2.59
CA PHE A 14 -7.35 -20.74 -1.87
C PHE A 14 -6.40 -21.80 -2.52
N GLU A 15 -6.52 -21.98 -3.85
CA GLU A 15 -5.36 -22.15 -4.74
C GLU A 15 -4.48 -20.86 -4.81
N ILE A 16 -4.74 -19.91 -3.92
CA ILE A 16 -3.95 -18.73 -3.59
C ILE A 16 -2.68 -19.21 -2.85
N ARG A 17 -1.77 -19.84 -3.59
CA ARG A 17 -0.32 -20.06 -3.34
C ARG A 17 0.17 -21.35 -4.03
N GLY A 18 -0.29 -21.65 -5.25
CA GLY A 18 0.46 -22.51 -6.16
C GLY A 18 1.63 -21.74 -6.81
N PRO A 19 2.73 -22.40 -7.23
CA PRO A 19 3.83 -21.77 -7.95
C PRO A 19 3.39 -21.47 -9.39
N ILE A 20 2.53 -20.47 -9.53
CA ILE A 20 1.99 -20.07 -10.82
C ILE A 20 3.04 -19.20 -11.50
N GLY A 21 3.85 -19.83 -12.35
CA GLY A 21 4.27 -19.14 -13.56
C GLY A 21 3.02 -18.86 -14.40
N ASP A 22 2.84 -17.61 -14.81
CA ASP A 22 2.01 -17.18 -15.95
C ASP A 22 0.47 -17.02 -15.82
N ILE A 23 -0.14 -16.95 -14.62
CA ILE A 23 -1.47 -16.32 -14.53
C ILE A 23 -1.26 -14.82 -14.39
N ASP A 24 -1.56 -14.10 -15.47
CA ASP A 24 -1.55 -12.65 -15.51
C ASP A 24 -2.67 -12.09 -14.61
N TRP A 25 -2.36 -11.87 -13.33
CA TRP A 25 -3.28 -11.30 -12.34
C TRP A 25 -3.87 -9.96 -12.80
N THR A 26 -3.19 -9.23 -13.70
CA THR A 26 -3.71 -7.98 -14.24
C THR A 26 -5.01 -8.22 -15.00
N GLN A 27 -5.29 -9.46 -15.44
CA GLN A 27 -6.50 -9.82 -16.15
C GLN A 27 -7.78 -9.58 -15.35
N PHE A 28 -7.69 -9.76 -14.03
CA PHE A 28 -8.79 -9.59 -13.07
C PHE A 28 -8.85 -8.18 -12.48
N ALA A 29 -8.03 -7.25 -12.98
CA ALA A 29 -7.98 -5.89 -12.47
C ALA A 29 -9.16 -5.04 -12.98
N ASN A 30 -9.96 -4.50 -12.05
CA ASN A 30 -11.08 -3.61 -12.35
C ASN A 30 -10.65 -2.25 -12.97
N CYS A 31 -9.36 -1.92 -12.90
CA CYS A 31 -8.82 -0.67 -13.44
C CYS A 31 -8.63 -0.68 -14.97
N LYS A 32 -8.80 -1.84 -15.63
CA LYS A 32 -8.70 -1.97 -17.08
C LYS A 32 -9.58 -0.96 -17.82
N GLY A 33 -9.02 -0.29 -18.82
CA GLY A 33 -9.69 0.74 -19.60
C GLY A 33 -9.89 2.09 -18.88
N LYS A 34 -9.39 2.25 -17.64
CA LYS A 34 -9.49 3.50 -16.86
C LYS A 34 -8.12 4.03 -16.44
N THR A 35 -7.07 3.72 -17.20
CA THR A 35 -5.67 4.08 -16.91
C THR A 35 -5.46 5.58 -16.64
N HIS A 36 -6.21 6.46 -17.29
CA HIS A 36 -6.19 7.91 -17.04
C HIS A 36 -6.52 8.32 -15.59
N LEU A 37 -7.19 7.46 -14.81
CA LEU A 37 -7.43 7.69 -13.39
C LEU A 37 -6.25 7.28 -12.51
N PHE A 38 -5.42 6.34 -12.97
CA PHE A 38 -4.32 5.77 -12.18
C PHE A 38 -2.99 6.46 -12.47
N PHE A 39 -2.80 6.96 -13.69
CA PHE A 39 -1.59 7.66 -14.11
C PHE A 39 -1.87 9.16 -14.26
N ALA A 40 -1.07 9.99 -13.59
CA ALA A 40 -1.26 11.43 -13.60
C ALA A 40 -0.86 12.04 -14.96
N PRO A 41 -1.65 12.97 -15.53
CA PRO A 41 -1.21 13.74 -16.69
C PRO A 41 -0.06 14.70 -16.32
N LYS A 42 0.75 15.06 -17.32
CA LYS A 42 1.83 16.03 -17.15
C LYS A 42 1.26 17.37 -16.64
N ALA A 43 1.88 17.91 -15.60
CA ALA A 43 1.50 19.18 -14.96
C ALA A 43 0.07 19.23 -14.35
N GLU A 44 -0.42 18.10 -13.83
CA GLU A 44 -1.68 18.05 -13.06
C GLU A 44 -1.65 18.99 -11.83
N ARG A 45 -2.71 19.80 -11.66
CA ARG A 45 -2.89 20.64 -10.46
C ARG A 45 -3.16 19.76 -9.23
N PRO A 46 -2.64 20.10 -8.03
CA PRO A 46 -2.83 19.28 -6.82
C PRO A 46 -4.29 18.96 -6.47
N GLN A 47 -5.22 19.90 -6.68
CA GLN A 47 -6.64 19.67 -6.43
C GLN A 47 -7.26 18.67 -7.42
N ALA A 48 -6.85 18.72 -8.69
CA ALA A 48 -7.29 17.76 -9.70
C ALA A 48 -6.75 16.36 -9.39
N ARG A 49 -5.50 16.29 -8.95
CA ARG A 49 -4.88 15.06 -8.45
C ARG A 49 -5.68 14.42 -7.34
N ALA A 50 -5.99 15.16 -6.27
CA ALA A 50 -6.73 14.62 -5.13
C ALA A 50 -8.10 14.05 -5.54
N ARG A 51 -8.80 14.72 -6.47
CA ARG A 51 -10.09 14.22 -7.00
C ARG A 51 -9.92 12.95 -7.83
N ARG A 52 -8.91 12.92 -8.70
CA ARG A 52 -8.59 11.75 -9.53
C ARG A 52 -8.22 10.54 -8.65
N GLU A 53 -7.33 10.75 -7.68
CA GLU A 53 -6.86 9.70 -6.78
C GLU A 53 -7.99 9.17 -5.88
N ALA A 54 -8.88 10.03 -5.38
CA ALA A 54 -10.06 9.59 -4.65
C ALA A 54 -10.96 8.67 -5.51
N LYS A 55 -11.18 9.03 -6.77
CA LYS A 55 -11.95 8.21 -7.71
C LYS A 55 -11.26 6.87 -8.02
N ALA A 56 -9.95 6.91 -8.25
CA ALA A 56 -9.16 5.70 -8.49
C ALA A 56 -9.13 4.76 -7.27
N ARG A 57 -9.01 5.32 -6.06
CA ARG A 57 -9.05 4.56 -4.80
C ARG A 57 -10.40 3.88 -4.58
N SER A 58 -11.50 4.57 -4.87
CA SER A 58 -12.83 3.97 -4.82
C SER A 58 -12.96 2.74 -5.73
N LEU A 59 -12.30 2.75 -6.90
CA LEU A 59 -12.28 1.60 -7.81
C LEU A 59 -11.35 0.48 -7.33
N CYS A 60 -10.21 0.85 -6.72
CA CYS A 60 -9.29 -0.14 -6.13
C CYS A 60 -9.90 -0.91 -4.97
N ASN A 61 -10.74 -0.26 -4.16
CA ASN A 61 -11.33 -0.88 -2.97
C ASN A 61 -12.30 -2.04 -3.28
N SER A 62 -12.82 -2.12 -4.52
CA SER A 62 -13.67 -3.24 -4.96
C SER A 62 -12.92 -4.24 -5.84
N CYS A 63 -11.59 -4.12 -5.97
CA CYS A 63 -10.78 -4.94 -6.85
C CYS A 63 -10.26 -6.19 -6.14
N VAL A 64 -10.48 -7.37 -6.73
CA VAL A 64 -10.05 -8.65 -6.15
C VAL A 64 -8.53 -8.82 -6.09
N VAL A 65 -7.80 -8.18 -7.02
CA VAL A 65 -6.33 -8.23 -7.09
C VAL A 65 -5.65 -7.06 -6.37
N GLN A 66 -6.34 -6.38 -5.45
CA GLN A 66 -5.80 -5.19 -4.77
C GLN A 66 -4.46 -5.46 -4.07
N ALA A 67 -4.35 -6.55 -3.30
CA ALA A 67 -3.15 -6.90 -2.54
C ALA A 67 -1.96 -7.18 -3.47
N THR A 68 -2.15 -8.05 -4.48
CA THR A 68 -1.13 -8.39 -5.47
C THR A 68 -0.67 -7.16 -6.26
N CYS A 69 -1.61 -6.31 -6.68
CA CYS A 69 -1.34 -5.07 -7.40
C CYS A 69 -0.48 -4.09 -6.56
N LYS A 70 -0.78 -3.99 -5.26
CA LYS A 70 -0.02 -3.14 -4.33
C LYS A 70 1.41 -3.63 -4.16
N GLU A 71 1.58 -4.93 -3.94
CA GLU A 71 2.91 -5.53 -3.76
C GLU A 71 3.76 -5.40 -5.02
N PHE A 72 3.18 -5.68 -6.18
CA PHE A 72 3.84 -5.53 -7.47
C PHE A 72 4.40 -4.10 -7.66
N ALA A 73 3.62 -3.07 -7.34
CA ALA A 73 4.03 -1.69 -7.50
C ALA A 73 5.11 -1.23 -6.51
N ARG A 74 5.19 -1.88 -5.34
CA ARG A 74 6.24 -1.67 -4.35
C ARG A 74 7.56 -2.28 -4.77
N VAL A 75 7.53 -3.52 -5.25
CA VAL A 75 8.71 -4.24 -5.75
C VAL A 75 9.28 -3.55 -7.00
N ASN A 76 8.42 -3.22 -7.97
CA ASN A 76 8.83 -2.65 -9.25
C ASN A 76 8.94 -1.12 -9.27
N ARG A 77 8.60 -0.45 -8.16
CA ARG A 77 8.65 1.02 -8.00
C ARG A 77 7.88 1.78 -9.09
N GLU A 78 6.69 1.28 -9.40
CA GLU A 78 5.86 1.76 -10.51
C GLU A 78 5.27 3.16 -10.27
N TYR A 79 5.15 3.97 -11.32
CA TYR A 79 4.50 5.28 -11.20
C TYR A 79 2.96 5.14 -11.21
N GLY A 80 2.25 6.02 -10.53
CA GLY A 80 0.80 6.09 -10.44
C GLY A 80 0.19 5.52 -9.16
N LEU A 81 -1.13 5.33 -9.20
CA LEU A 81 -1.90 4.71 -8.11
C LEU A 81 -2.05 3.20 -8.36
N TRP A 82 -1.63 2.40 -7.38
CA TRP A 82 -1.60 0.95 -7.46
C TRP A 82 -2.17 0.34 -6.19
N GLY A 83 -3.11 -0.60 -6.31
CA GLY A 83 -3.73 -1.26 -5.16
C GLY A 83 -4.35 -0.31 -4.11
N GLY A 84 -4.73 0.92 -4.51
CA GLY A 84 -5.24 1.96 -3.62
C GLY A 84 -4.17 2.90 -3.05
N GLU A 85 -2.89 2.69 -3.34
CA GLU A 85 -1.75 3.45 -2.83
C GLU A 85 -1.17 4.36 -3.93
N SER A 86 -1.07 5.67 -3.66
CA SER A 86 -0.42 6.63 -4.56
C SER A 86 1.12 6.56 -4.44
N GLU A 87 1.86 7.10 -5.41
CA GLU A 87 3.32 7.21 -5.33
C GLU A 87 3.80 7.93 -4.07
N GLU A 88 3.06 8.96 -3.66
CA GLU A 88 3.34 9.74 -2.47
C GLU A 88 3.17 8.90 -1.21
N GLU A 89 2.05 8.19 -1.08
CA GLU A 89 1.81 7.28 0.04
C GLU A 89 2.82 6.15 0.08
N ARG A 90 3.19 5.62 -1.09
CA ARG A 90 4.20 4.57 -1.21
C ARG A 90 5.58 5.05 -0.78
N HIS A 91 5.96 6.27 -1.17
CA HIS A 91 7.20 6.89 -0.73
C HIS A 91 7.20 7.12 0.80
N LEU A 92 6.09 7.60 1.35
CA LEU A 92 5.94 7.79 2.80
C LEU A 92 6.01 6.45 3.55
N ALA A 93 5.54 5.36 2.97
CA ALA A 93 5.63 4.00 3.52
C ALA A 93 7.04 3.36 3.38
N GLY A 94 8.04 4.11 2.92
CA GLY A 94 9.43 3.62 2.76
C GLY A 94 9.74 2.97 1.41
N PHE A 95 8.74 2.77 0.55
CA PHE A 95 8.90 2.18 -0.78
C PHE A 95 9.20 3.28 -1.82
N THR A 96 10.40 3.86 -1.72
CA THR A 96 10.75 5.08 -2.46
C THR A 96 10.90 4.86 -3.98
N ILE A 97 10.18 5.69 -4.74
CA ILE A 97 10.32 5.85 -6.19
C ILE A 97 11.27 7.03 -6.46
N ALA A 98 12.00 7.03 -7.59
CA ALA A 98 13.02 8.04 -7.89
C ALA A 98 12.49 9.50 -7.97
N ALA A 99 11.23 9.69 -8.38
CA ALA A 99 10.65 11.03 -8.54
C ALA A 99 9.14 11.04 -8.24
N PRO A 100 8.74 10.91 -6.97
CA PRO A 100 7.33 10.73 -6.62
C PRO A 100 6.52 12.03 -6.81
N VAL A 101 5.36 11.88 -7.41
CA VAL A 101 4.46 12.95 -7.79
C VAL A 101 3.68 13.46 -6.58
N GLY A 102 4.09 14.59 -5.99
CA GLY A 102 3.39 15.22 -4.84
C GLY A 102 4.30 15.76 -3.75
N LEU A 103 5.48 15.16 -3.60
CA LEU A 103 6.43 15.52 -2.56
C LEU A 103 7.17 16.85 -2.78
N ARG A 104 6.86 17.56 -3.88
CA ARG A 104 7.29 18.96 -4.12
C ARG A 104 6.29 19.99 -3.60
N SER A 105 5.11 19.56 -3.13
CA SER A 105 4.11 20.45 -2.54
C SER A 105 4.58 21.02 -1.19
N ALA A 106 4.15 22.24 -0.87
CA ALA A 106 4.50 22.91 0.39
C ALA A 106 4.18 22.07 1.64
N LYS A 107 3.14 21.22 1.55
CA LYS A 107 2.72 20.28 2.59
C LYS A 107 3.87 19.43 3.13
N TYR A 108 4.79 18.98 2.27
CA TYR A 108 5.86 18.04 2.63
C TYR A 108 7.22 18.70 2.83
N ARG A 109 7.27 20.04 2.88
CA ARG A 109 8.53 20.78 3.06
C ARG A 109 9.25 20.40 4.36
N HIS A 110 8.50 20.09 5.42
CA HIS A 110 9.05 19.68 6.72
C HIS A 110 9.74 18.30 6.68
N LEU A 111 9.34 17.41 5.77
CA LEU A 111 9.99 16.10 5.59
C LEU A 111 11.38 16.23 4.96
N ARG A 112 11.66 17.35 4.28
CA ARG A 112 13.01 17.64 3.76
C ARG A 112 13.95 18.15 4.84
N THR A 113 13.46 18.92 5.81
CA THR A 113 14.28 19.50 6.88
C THR A 113 14.53 18.54 8.02
N ASN A 114 13.57 17.66 8.33
CA ASN A 114 13.67 16.72 9.45
C ASN A 114 14.10 15.31 9.00
N GLY A 115 14.25 15.08 7.69
CA GLY A 115 14.33 13.74 7.11
C GLY A 115 12.98 13.01 7.17
N VAL A 116 12.78 12.01 6.30
CA VAL A 116 11.75 11.00 6.55
C VAL A 116 12.29 10.16 7.70
N PRO A 117 11.63 10.13 8.86
CA PRO A 117 12.16 9.38 9.98
C PRO A 117 12.10 7.89 9.61
N ALA A 118 13.20 7.18 9.85
CA ALA A 118 13.38 5.79 9.43
C ALA A 118 12.39 4.81 10.08
N ASP A 119 11.58 5.30 11.02
CA ASP A 119 10.53 4.61 11.78
C ASP A 119 9.15 4.57 11.07
N VAL A 120 8.95 5.30 9.96
CA VAL A 120 7.81 5.05 9.03
C VAL A 120 8.11 3.86 8.10
N ALA A 121 9.09 3.03 8.46
CA ALA A 121 9.15 1.63 8.05
C ALA A 121 8.70 0.79 9.25
N MET A 122 7.50 0.20 9.17
CA MET A 122 7.05 -1.05 9.80
C MET A 122 5.54 -1.02 10.07
N ALA A 123 4.75 -1.32 9.04
CA ALA A 123 3.54 -2.12 9.25
C ALA A 123 3.97 -3.58 9.05
N THR A 124 4.52 -4.20 10.09
CA THR A 124 4.71 -5.65 10.14
C THR A 124 3.37 -6.28 10.49
N THR A 125 2.93 -7.27 9.71
CA THR A 125 1.62 -7.91 9.85
C THR A 125 1.51 -8.90 11.00
N ASP A 126 2.57 -9.15 11.78
CA ASP A 126 2.61 -10.32 12.66
C ASP A 126 2.95 -10.02 14.13
N GLY A 127 2.75 -8.79 14.61
CA GLY A 127 2.49 -8.49 16.03
C GLY A 127 3.31 -9.23 17.10
N SER A 128 4.58 -9.56 16.87
CA SER A 128 5.42 -10.28 17.85
C SER A 128 6.72 -9.52 18.07
N VAL A 129 6.81 -8.88 19.23
CA VAL A 129 8.05 -8.32 19.77
C VAL A 129 8.70 -9.41 20.62
N VAL A 130 9.92 -9.81 20.30
CA VAL A 130 10.73 -10.67 21.18
C VAL A 130 11.68 -9.75 21.93
N MET A 131 11.38 -9.52 23.21
CA MET A 131 12.25 -8.79 24.14
C MET A 131 13.40 -9.73 24.53
N ILE A 132 14.64 -9.34 24.22
CA ILE A 132 15.83 -9.97 24.81
C ILE A 132 16.26 -9.05 25.96
N GLU A 133 15.94 -9.45 27.19
CA GLU A 133 16.33 -8.72 28.40
C GLU A 133 17.85 -8.83 28.58
N GLY A 134 18.54 -7.70 28.46
CA GLY A 134 19.94 -7.57 28.88
C GLY A 134 19.98 -7.06 30.32
N ASP A 135 20.41 -7.91 31.24
CA ASP A 135 20.74 -7.55 32.62
C ASP A 135 21.91 -6.56 32.63
N ALA A 136 21.70 -5.39 33.25
CA ALA A 136 22.79 -4.54 33.70
C ALA A 136 22.37 -3.86 35.00
N SER A 137 22.55 -4.62 36.09
CA SER A 137 22.62 -4.12 37.46
C SER A 137 23.58 -2.92 37.61
N ALA A 138 23.09 -1.86 38.29
CA ALA A 138 23.74 -1.15 39.41
C ALA A 138 23.44 0.37 39.38
N ALA A 139 22.37 0.78 40.08
CA ALA A 139 22.18 2.17 40.51
C ALA A 139 22.80 2.35 41.91
N SER A 140 23.70 3.32 42.01
CA SER A 140 24.32 3.77 43.27
C SER A 140 23.33 4.66 44.03
N VAL A 141 23.06 4.36 45.30
CA VAL A 141 22.28 5.20 46.22
C VAL A 141 23.23 6.08 47.02
N ALA A 142 23.11 7.40 46.84
CA ALA A 142 23.76 8.39 47.68
C ALA A 142 22.99 8.58 49.00
N HIS A 143 23.72 8.70 50.11
CA HIS A 143 23.23 9.20 51.40
C HIS A 143 23.49 10.70 51.52
#